data_AF-A0A954PCW3-F1
#
_entry.id   AF-A0A954PCW3-F1
#
_cell.length_a   1.000
_cell.length_b   1.000
_cell.length_c   1.000
_cell.angle_alpha   90.00
_cell.angle_beta   90.00
_cell.angle_gamma   90.00
#
_symmetry.space_group_name_H-M   'P 1'
#
loop_
_entity.id
_entity.type
_entity.pdbx_description
1 polymer ?
#
loop_
_entity_poly.entity_id
_entity_poly.type
_entity_poly.pdbx_seq_one_letter_code
_entity_poly.pdbx_strand_id
1 'polypeptide(L)'
;MLKKIIATSMLLAIVAGCGESGPKTYKVVGTVSLDGTPVERATVTFIPDDMANGKPAVGQTNAAGEFALTTTQSGDGAVAGAYKVMVTKYNTPDGGANPYGNAPAPSEPAQELTQEEQDKAMEQAYAAGAAEREKAMKAGARAAPAKNELPDKYASVISSGIAFMVQENDDNNITIELKKK
;
A
#
# COMPACT_ATOMS: atom_id res chain seq x y z
N MET A 1 60.46 -20.53 34.22
CA MET A 1 60.03 -19.27 33.59
C MET A 1 59.09 -19.60 32.44
N LEU A 2 57.77 -19.55 32.66
CA LEU A 2 56.75 -19.87 31.64
C LEU A 2 56.32 -18.58 30.93
N LYS A 3 56.55 -18.50 29.62
CA LYS A 3 56.12 -17.38 28.77
C LYS A 3 54.65 -17.59 28.40
N LYS A 4 53.79 -16.69 28.88
CA LYS A 4 52.35 -16.66 28.58
C LYS A 4 52.15 -16.23 27.12
N ILE A 5 51.77 -17.15 26.24
CA ILE A 5 51.21 -16.81 24.93
C ILE A 5 49.71 -16.60 25.17
N ILE A 6 49.31 -15.36 25.39
CA ILE A 6 47.90 -14.96 25.36
C ILE A 6 47.68 -14.32 23.98
N ALA A 7 47.45 -15.18 22.99
CA ALA A 7 46.90 -14.78 21.71
C ALA A 7 45.37 -14.65 21.88
N THR A 8 44.93 -13.55 22.50
CA THR A 8 43.51 -13.22 22.55
C THR A 8 43.09 -12.67 21.20
N SER A 9 42.53 -13.57 20.40
CA SER A 9 41.86 -13.33 19.13
C SER A 9 40.90 -12.13 19.24
N MET A 10 41.23 -11.04 18.55
CA MET A 10 40.35 -9.90 18.34
C MET A 10 39.37 -10.26 17.22
N LEU A 11 38.29 -10.96 17.59
CA LEU A 11 37.18 -11.24 16.68
C LEU A 11 36.35 -9.96 16.54
N LEU A 12 36.71 -9.14 15.55
CA LEU A 12 35.96 -7.97 15.13
C LEU A 12 34.67 -8.45 14.44
N ALA A 13 33.58 -8.56 15.19
CA ALA A 13 32.26 -8.84 14.66
C ALA A 13 31.79 -7.63 13.85
N ILE A 14 31.96 -7.70 12.52
CA ILE A 14 31.33 -6.79 11.58
C ILE A 14 29.86 -7.15 11.57
N VAL A 15 29.07 -6.45 12.39
CA VAL A 15 27.62 -6.41 12.24
C VAL A 15 27.35 -5.54 11.01
N ALA A 16 27.38 -6.17 9.83
CA ALA A 16 26.82 -5.55 8.63
C ALA A 16 25.31 -5.47 8.86
N GLY A 17 24.86 -4.33 9.36
CA GLY A 17 23.45 -4.02 9.52
C GLY A 17 22.76 -4.19 8.17
N CYS A 18 21.74 -5.04 8.16
CA CYS A 18 20.79 -5.15 7.06
C CYS A 18 19.99 -3.83 7.06
N GLY A 19 20.54 -2.81 6.40
CA GLY A 19 19.87 -1.52 6.27
C GLY A 19 18.65 -1.68 5.37
N GLU A 20 17.48 -1.24 5.85
CA GLU A 20 16.29 -1.05 5.02
C GLU A 20 16.70 -0.33 3.73
N SER A 21 16.66 -1.08 2.63
CA SER A 21 17.15 -0.62 1.34
C SER A 21 16.03 0.17 0.68
N GLY A 22 15.90 1.45 1.05
CA GLY A 22 14.89 2.33 0.49
C GLY A 22 14.99 3.77 1.00
N PRO A 23 14.41 4.75 0.28
CA PRO A 23 14.24 6.09 0.83
C PRO A 23 13.38 6.01 2.10
N LYS A 24 13.73 6.82 3.09
CA LYS A 24 12.96 6.92 4.33
C LYS A 24 11.52 7.31 4.03
N THR A 25 10.57 6.57 4.59
CA THR A 25 9.16 6.88 4.54
C THR A 25 8.68 7.44 5.87
N TYR A 26 7.55 8.14 5.82
CA TYR A 26 6.91 8.80 6.95
C TYR A 26 5.45 8.37 6.98
N LYS A 27 4.94 8.06 8.18
CA LYS A 27 3.57 7.55 8.33
C LYS A 27 2.57 8.54 7.74
N VAL A 28 1.67 8.05 6.89
CA VAL A 28 0.56 8.82 6.34
C VAL A 28 -0.74 8.06 6.56
N VAL A 29 -1.69 8.70 7.22
CA VAL A 29 -3.05 8.19 7.44
C VAL A 29 -4.07 9.21 6.99
N GLY A 30 -5.29 8.77 6.73
CA GLY A 30 -6.34 9.69 6.35
C GLY A 30 -7.71 9.06 6.28
N THR A 31 -8.68 9.89 5.90
CA THR A 31 -10.07 9.47 5.69
C THR A 31 -10.58 9.92 4.33
N VAL A 32 -11.53 9.17 3.78
CA VAL A 32 -12.24 9.51 2.55
C VAL A 32 -13.74 9.47 2.82
N SER A 33 -14.42 10.54 2.43
CA SER A 33 -15.88 10.63 2.45
C SER A 33 -16.40 11.12 1.09
N LEU A 34 -17.65 10.79 0.77
CA LEU A 34 -18.39 11.31 -0.39
C LEU A 34 -19.68 11.94 0.13
N ASP A 35 -19.79 13.26 -0.06
CA ASP A 35 -20.90 14.06 0.48
C ASP A 35 -21.14 13.81 1.98
N GLY A 36 -20.05 13.67 2.76
CA GLY A 36 -20.09 13.42 4.20
C GLY A 36 -20.34 11.96 4.61
N THR A 37 -20.51 11.04 3.66
CA THR A 37 -20.62 9.60 3.95
C THR A 37 -19.26 8.93 3.78
N PRO A 38 -18.73 8.17 4.77
CA PRO A 38 -17.48 7.43 4.61
C PRO A 38 -17.49 6.52 3.38
N VAL A 39 -16.39 6.50 2.64
CA VAL A 39 -16.25 5.65 1.46
C VAL A 39 -15.38 4.46 1.82
N GLU A 40 -15.97 3.28 1.91
CA GLU A 40 -15.23 2.03 2.10
C GLU A 40 -14.66 1.47 0.79
N ARG A 41 -13.59 0.68 0.91
CA ARG A 41 -12.96 -0.06 -0.20
C ARG A 41 -12.53 0.83 -1.37
N ALA A 42 -12.33 2.12 -1.13
CA ALA A 42 -11.73 3.02 -2.09
C ALA A 42 -10.21 2.88 -2.05
N THR A 43 -9.58 2.92 -3.22
CA THR A 43 -8.13 2.95 -3.35
C THR A 43 -7.69 4.41 -3.50
N VAL A 44 -6.87 4.86 -2.56
CA VAL A 44 -6.21 6.16 -2.55
C VAL A 44 -4.79 5.97 -3.09
N THR A 45 -4.40 6.78 -4.06
CA THR A 45 -3.07 6.69 -4.68
C THR A 45 -2.42 8.05 -4.71
N PHE A 46 -1.21 8.11 -4.15
CA PHE A 46 -0.34 9.27 -4.10
C PHE A 46 0.72 9.11 -5.18
N ILE A 47 0.74 10.02 -6.15
CA ILE A 47 1.76 10.08 -7.20
C ILE A 47 2.66 11.28 -6.91
N PRO A 48 3.98 11.09 -6.73
CA PRO A 48 4.89 12.17 -6.41
C PRO A 48 5.03 13.13 -7.60
N ASP A 49 5.17 14.42 -7.32
CA ASP A 49 5.52 15.39 -8.37
C ASP A 49 6.96 15.20 -8.86
N ASP A 50 7.87 14.82 -7.95
CA ASP A 50 9.24 14.40 -8.29
C ASP A 50 9.30 12.88 -8.47
N MET A 51 9.16 12.44 -9.72
CA MET A 51 9.24 11.02 -10.09
C MET A 51 10.66 10.43 -9.99
N ALA A 52 11.71 11.26 -9.86
CA ALA A 52 13.09 10.78 -9.75
C ALA A 52 13.45 10.40 -8.31
N ASN A 53 12.97 11.17 -7.33
CA ASN A 53 13.29 10.97 -5.92
C ASN A 53 12.11 10.49 -5.07
N GLY A 54 10.88 10.67 -5.53
CA GLY A 54 9.67 10.18 -4.87
C GLY A 54 9.33 8.73 -5.23
N LYS A 55 8.35 8.16 -4.52
CA LYS A 55 7.76 6.87 -4.85
C LYS A 55 6.24 6.95 -4.72
N PRO A 56 5.47 6.31 -5.61
CA PRO A 56 4.03 6.18 -5.42
C PRO A 56 3.70 5.48 -4.11
N ALA A 57 2.64 5.92 -3.45
CA ALA A 57 2.12 5.28 -2.24
C ALA A 57 0.63 5.02 -2.38
N VAL A 58 0.14 3.91 -1.82
CA VAL A 58 -1.24 3.45 -1.99
C VAL A 58 -1.84 3.06 -0.64
N GLY A 59 -3.14 3.33 -0.45
CA GLY A 59 -3.91 2.85 0.68
C GLY A 59 -5.33 2.48 0.26
N GLN A 60 -5.95 1.53 0.97
CA GLN A 60 -7.36 1.20 0.79
C GLN A 60 -8.15 1.62 2.03
N THR A 61 -9.34 2.18 1.82
CA THR A 61 -10.19 2.61 2.93
C THR A 61 -10.95 1.46 3.56
N ASN A 62 -11.05 1.46 4.89
CA ASN A 62 -11.91 0.55 5.66
C ASN A 62 -13.38 1.02 5.65
N ALA A 63 -14.25 0.33 6.41
CA ALA A 63 -15.68 0.68 6.52
C ALA A 63 -15.95 2.09 7.09
N ALA A 64 -15.01 2.63 7.89
CA ALA A 64 -15.05 3.99 8.41
C ALA A 64 -14.45 5.03 7.46
N GLY A 65 -14.03 4.62 6.25
CA GLY A 65 -13.38 5.48 5.27
C GLY A 65 -11.91 5.77 5.58
N GLU A 66 -11.32 5.14 6.59
CA GLU A 66 -9.95 5.39 7.04
C GLU A 66 -8.95 4.56 6.22
N PHE A 67 -7.79 5.13 5.93
CA PHE A 67 -6.70 4.45 5.23
C PHE A 67 -5.34 4.78 5.85
N ALA A 68 -4.36 3.90 5.60
CA ALA A 68 -2.94 4.14 5.80
C ALA A 68 -2.21 3.90 4.47
N LEU A 69 -1.23 4.74 4.16
CA LEU A 69 -0.44 4.56 2.93
C LEU A 69 0.67 3.52 3.12
N THR A 70 0.99 2.87 2.00
CA THR A 70 2.09 1.92 1.83
C THR A 70 2.88 2.29 0.58
N THR A 71 4.19 2.34 0.71
CA THR A 71 5.17 2.54 -0.38
C THR A 71 5.97 1.27 -0.64
N THR A 72 6.56 0.67 0.41
CA THR A 72 7.41 -0.53 0.30
C THR A 72 6.93 -1.64 1.23
N GLN A 73 6.69 -1.31 2.49
CA GLN A 73 6.21 -2.22 3.53
C GLN A 73 4.84 -1.78 4.02
N SER A 74 4.00 -2.73 4.42
CA SER A 74 2.62 -2.44 4.84
C SER A 74 2.56 -1.34 5.91
N GLY A 75 1.92 -0.22 5.58
CA GLY A 75 1.72 0.92 6.49
C GLY A 75 2.94 1.80 6.73
N ASP A 76 4.03 1.63 5.98
CA ASP A 76 5.25 2.43 6.07
C ASP A 76 5.06 3.90 5.63
N GLY A 77 3.93 4.22 5.02
CA GLY A 77 3.56 5.57 4.60
C GLY A 77 4.13 5.94 3.24
N ALA A 78 4.72 7.14 3.16
CA ALA A 78 5.22 7.72 1.91
C ALA A 78 6.53 8.46 2.12
N VAL A 79 7.33 8.57 1.06
CA VAL A 79 8.55 9.40 1.05
C VAL A 79 8.14 10.87 1.21
N ALA A 80 8.90 11.68 1.95
CA ALA A 80 8.62 13.11 2.07
C ALA A 80 8.62 13.81 0.70
N GLY A 81 7.70 14.75 0.50
CA GLY A 81 7.56 15.47 -0.76
C GLY A 81 6.12 15.78 -1.14
N ALA A 82 5.97 16.43 -2.30
CA ALA A 82 4.68 16.82 -2.85
C ALA A 82 4.08 15.70 -3.71
N TYR A 83 2.78 15.46 -3.52
CA TYR A 83 2.02 14.42 -4.20
C TYR A 83 0.73 14.97 -4.80
N LYS A 84 0.36 14.43 -5.94
CA LYS A 84 -1.01 14.47 -6.48
C LYS A 84 -1.74 13.21 -6.11
N VAL A 85 -3.00 13.34 -5.73
CA VAL A 85 -3.79 12.24 -5.19
C VAL A 85 -4.95 11.90 -6.12
N MET A 86 -5.17 10.62 -6.36
CA MET A 86 -6.39 10.12 -6.98
C MET A 86 -7.09 9.13 -6.05
N VAL A 87 -8.40 9.02 -6.19
CA VAL A 87 -9.24 8.09 -5.44
C VAL A 87 -10.16 7.35 -6.41
N THR A 88 -10.13 6.03 -6.34
CA THR A 88 -10.96 5.16 -7.19
C THR A 88 -11.73 4.15 -6.33
N LYS A 89 -12.91 3.74 -6.80
CA LYS A 89 -13.65 2.63 -6.20
C LYS A 89 -14.30 1.82 -7.30
N TYR A 90 -13.74 0.65 -7.61
CA TYR A 90 -14.23 -0.20 -8.68
C TYR A 90 -15.03 -1.38 -8.11
N ASN A 91 -16.22 -1.61 -8.64
CA ASN A 91 -16.92 -2.88 -8.42
C ASN A 91 -16.28 -3.94 -9.31
N THR A 92 -15.37 -4.71 -8.75
CA THR A 92 -14.93 -5.98 -9.35
C THR A 92 -15.97 -7.05 -9.01
N PRO A 93 -16.66 -7.66 -10.00
CA PRO A 93 -17.69 -8.68 -9.78
C PRO A 93 -17.23 -9.88 -8.93
N ASP A 94 -15.93 -10.14 -8.88
CA ASP A 94 -15.35 -11.30 -8.19
C ASP A 94 -14.48 -10.92 -6.96
N GLY A 95 -14.64 -9.71 -6.42
CA GLY A 95 -13.75 -9.25 -5.34
C GLY A 95 -12.28 -9.17 -5.76
N GLY A 96 -12.04 -9.04 -7.08
CA GLY A 96 -10.73 -9.04 -7.72
C GLY A 96 -9.73 -8.18 -6.97
N ALA A 97 -8.65 -8.82 -6.54
CA ALA A 97 -7.58 -8.19 -5.81
C ALA A 97 -7.14 -6.90 -6.53
N ASN A 98 -7.13 -5.80 -5.79
CA ASN A 98 -6.29 -4.67 -6.15
C ASN A 98 -4.86 -5.23 -6.32
N PRO A 99 -4.17 -5.02 -7.46
CA PRO A 99 -2.78 -5.46 -7.62
C PRO A 99 -1.82 -4.84 -6.59
N TYR A 100 -2.30 -3.87 -5.81
CA TYR A 100 -1.62 -3.22 -4.67
C TYR A 100 -2.15 -3.67 -3.29
N GLY A 101 -2.91 -4.77 -3.22
CA GLY A 101 -3.19 -5.51 -2.00
C GLY A 101 -4.47 -5.12 -1.26
N ASN A 102 -5.23 -6.15 -0.86
CA ASN A 102 -6.11 -6.07 0.30
C ASN A 102 -5.23 -6.07 1.56
N ALA A 103 -4.60 -4.94 1.88
CA ALA A 103 -4.01 -4.76 3.20
C ALA A 103 -5.16 -4.36 4.14
N PRO A 104 -5.53 -5.18 5.15
CA PRO A 104 -6.44 -4.70 6.17
C PRO A 104 -5.83 -3.47 6.84
N ALA A 105 -6.64 -2.44 7.11
CA ALA A 105 -6.27 -1.41 8.08
C ALA A 105 -5.86 -2.13 9.37
N PRO A 106 -4.71 -1.81 9.99
CA PRO A 106 -4.20 -2.57 11.12
C PRO A 106 -5.10 -2.32 12.33
N SER A 107 -6.03 -3.23 12.59
CA SER A 107 -6.74 -3.32 13.87
C SER A 107 -6.50 -4.64 14.61
N GLU A 108 -5.58 -5.49 14.14
CA GLU A 108 -5.16 -6.70 14.86
C GLU A 108 -3.62 -6.85 14.73
N PRO A 109 -2.88 -7.24 15.79
CA PRO A 109 -1.46 -7.48 15.68
C PRO A 109 -1.22 -8.60 14.65
N ALA A 110 -0.52 -8.26 13.58
CA ALA A 110 -0.12 -9.20 12.55
C ALA A 110 0.57 -10.38 13.23
N GLN A 111 -0.04 -11.56 13.17
CA GLN A 111 0.69 -12.79 13.46
C GLN A 111 1.78 -12.87 12.39
N GLU A 112 3.05 -12.85 12.80
CA GLU A 112 4.18 -13.02 11.89
C GLU A 112 4.07 -14.40 11.24
N LEU A 113 3.46 -14.46 10.05
CA LEU A 113 3.48 -15.64 9.21
C LEU A 113 4.91 -15.85 8.71
N THR A 114 5.40 -17.07 8.87
CA THR A 114 6.73 -17.44 8.39
C THR A 114 6.81 -17.28 6.86
N GLN A 115 8.02 -17.08 6.32
CA GLN A 115 8.22 -16.95 4.87
C GLN A 115 7.61 -18.13 4.10
N GLU A 116 7.67 -19.34 4.66
CA GLU A 116 7.06 -20.54 4.06
C GLU A 116 5.53 -20.46 3.99
N GLU A 117 4.89 -19.89 5.01
CA GLU A 117 3.43 -19.69 5.03
C GLU A 117 3.02 -18.58 4.07
N GLN A 118 3.83 -17.53 3.94
CA GLN A 118 3.63 -16.46 2.96
C GLN A 118 3.78 -16.97 1.52
N ASP A 119 4.80 -17.78 1.25
CA ASP A 119 5.05 -18.38 -0.06
C ASP A 119 3.91 -19.35 -0.44
N LYS A 120 3.43 -20.17 0.51
CA LYS A 120 2.25 -21.02 0.30
C LYS A 120 0.98 -20.21 0.08
N ALA A 121 0.77 -19.12 0.82
CA ALA A 121 -0.39 -18.26 0.62
C ALA A 121 -0.37 -17.59 -0.76
N MET A 122 0.81 -17.17 -1.23
CA MET A 122 0.99 -16.61 -2.57
C MET A 122 0.77 -17.67 -3.67
N GLU A 123 1.29 -18.89 -3.48
CA GLU A 123 1.08 -20.00 -4.41
C GLU A 123 -0.41 -20.40 -4.47
N GLN A 124 -1.08 -20.46 -3.33
CA GLN A 124 -2.52 -20.72 -3.24
C GLN A 124 -3.34 -19.62 -3.90
N ALA A 125 -2.98 -18.35 -3.71
CA ALA A 125 -3.63 -17.22 -4.38
C ALA A 125 -3.43 -17.27 -5.90
N TYR A 126 -2.24 -17.66 -6.36
CA TYR A 126 -1.95 -17.83 -7.79
C TYR A 126 -2.73 -19.00 -8.39
N ALA A 127 -2.77 -20.15 -7.70
CA ALA A 127 -3.53 -21.33 -8.12
C ALA A 127 -5.04 -21.07 -8.14
N ALA A 128 -5.58 -20.35 -7.14
CA ALA A 128 -6.98 -19.94 -7.10
C ALA A 128 -7.30 -18.99 -8.25
N GLY A 129 -6.47 -17.96 -8.48
CA GLY A 129 -6.63 -17.03 -9.59
C GLY A 129 -6.52 -17.71 -10.96
N ALA A 130 -5.66 -18.72 -11.11
CA ALA A 130 -5.54 -19.49 -12.34
C ALA A 130 -6.78 -20.36 -12.61
N ALA A 131 -7.32 -21.03 -11.59
CA ALA A 131 -8.51 -21.86 -11.71
C ALA A 131 -9.76 -21.02 -12.04
N GLU A 132 -9.90 -19.85 -11.42
CA GLU A 132 -10.99 -18.92 -11.70
C GLU A 132 -10.87 -18.31 -13.10
N ARG A 133 -9.65 -17.96 -13.52
CA ARG A 133 -9.39 -17.46 -14.88
C ARG A 133 -9.67 -18.53 -15.94
N GLU A 134 -9.31 -19.80 -15.70
CA GLU A 134 -9.64 -20.90 -16.60
C GLU A 134 -11.15 -21.11 -16.69
N LYS A 135 -11.87 -21.06 -15.56
CA LYS A 135 -13.34 -21.13 -15.52
C LYS A 135 -14.00 -19.96 -16.25
N ALA A 136 -13.52 -18.74 -16.05
CA ALA A 136 -14.02 -17.55 -16.73
C ALA A 136 -13.75 -17.56 -18.24
N MET A 137 -12.57 -18.03 -18.66
CA MET A 137 -12.22 -18.22 -20.07
C MET A 137 -13.09 -19.29 -20.74
N LYS A 138 -13.34 -20.42 -20.07
CA LYS A 138 -14.24 -21.47 -20.57
C LYS A 138 -15.71 -21.03 -20.62
N ALA A 139 -16.12 -20.10 -19.76
CA ALA A 139 -17.46 -19.53 -19.76
C ALA A 139 -17.68 -18.44 -20.84
N GLY A 140 -16.65 -18.05 -21.59
CA GLY A 140 -16.76 -17.00 -22.62
C GLY A 140 -17.14 -15.61 -22.07
N ALA A 141 -17.05 -15.41 -20.75
CA ALA A 141 -17.41 -14.18 -20.09
C ALA A 141 -16.24 -13.20 -20.17
N ARG A 142 -16.32 -12.22 -21.08
CA ARG A 142 -15.52 -11.00 -20.93
C ARG A 142 -16.15 -10.21 -19.79
N ALA A 143 -15.56 -10.25 -18.60
CA ALA A 143 -16.02 -9.44 -17.48
C ALA A 143 -16.18 -7.99 -17.96
N ALA A 144 -17.37 -7.40 -17.75
CA ALA A 144 -17.60 -6.01 -18.07
C ALA A 144 -16.52 -5.15 -17.37
N PRO A 145 -16.00 -4.08 -17.99
CA PRO A 145 -15.02 -3.24 -17.35
C PRO A 145 -15.59 -2.73 -16.02
N ALA A 146 -14.84 -2.90 -14.93
CA ALA A 146 -15.27 -2.50 -13.61
C ALA A 146 -15.64 -1.00 -13.62
N LYS A 147 -16.89 -0.69 -13.26
CA LYS A 147 -17.37 0.70 -13.23
C LYS A 147 -16.85 1.37 -11.95
N ASN A 148 -16.27 2.57 -12.08
CA ASN A 148 -15.94 3.41 -10.94
C ASN A 148 -17.23 3.93 -10.29
N GLU A 149 -17.34 3.81 -8.97
CA GLU A 149 -18.47 4.32 -8.20
C GLU A 149 -18.30 5.78 -7.77
N LEU A 150 -17.08 6.32 -7.87
CA LEU A 150 -16.78 7.71 -7.55
C LEU A 150 -16.86 8.60 -8.80
N PRO A 151 -17.09 9.92 -8.64
CA PRO A 151 -17.02 10.86 -9.75
C PRO A 151 -15.68 10.78 -10.49
N ASP A 152 -15.73 10.71 -11.82
CA ASP A 152 -14.55 10.44 -12.67
C ASP A 152 -13.39 11.41 -12.46
N LYS A 153 -13.68 12.66 -12.06
CA LYS A 153 -12.64 13.66 -11.78
C LYS A 153 -11.62 13.18 -10.75
N TYR A 154 -12.05 12.37 -9.77
CA TYR A 154 -11.17 11.87 -8.71
C TYR A 154 -10.32 10.68 -9.13
N ALA A 155 -10.62 10.01 -10.25
CA ALA A 155 -9.86 8.86 -10.77
C ALA A 155 -8.60 9.26 -11.57
N SER A 156 -8.20 10.54 -11.51
CA SER A 156 -7.05 11.07 -12.25
C SER A 156 -6.32 12.10 -11.41
N VAL A 157 -4.99 12.01 -11.38
CA VAL A 157 -4.12 12.97 -10.70
C VAL A 157 -4.18 14.38 -11.30
N ILE A 158 -4.70 14.53 -12.51
CA ILE A 158 -4.82 15.84 -13.19
C ILE A 158 -6.14 16.51 -12.80
N SER A 159 -7.25 15.77 -12.82
CA SER A 159 -8.59 16.33 -12.62
C SER A 159 -9.09 16.26 -11.17
N SER A 160 -8.41 15.52 -10.28
CA SER A 160 -8.86 15.39 -8.90
C SER A 160 -8.76 16.72 -8.15
N GLY A 161 -7.74 17.52 -8.46
CA GLY A 161 -7.39 18.74 -7.73
C GLY A 161 -6.92 18.46 -6.29
N ILE A 162 -6.66 17.20 -5.93
CA ILE A 162 -6.22 16.81 -4.60
C ILE A 162 -4.69 16.74 -4.60
N ALA A 163 -4.07 17.48 -3.70
CA ALA A 163 -2.64 17.47 -3.48
C ALA A 163 -2.33 17.35 -1.99
N PHE A 164 -1.19 16.75 -1.66
CA PHE A 164 -0.74 16.61 -0.29
C PHE A 164 0.78 16.69 -0.20
N MET A 165 1.27 17.32 0.87
CA MET A 165 2.70 17.42 1.16
C MET A 165 3.03 16.53 2.36
N VAL A 166 3.77 15.45 2.10
CA VAL A 166 4.30 14.57 3.14
C VAL A 166 5.50 15.26 3.78
N GLN A 167 5.41 15.49 5.09
CA GLN A 167 6.45 16.09 5.92
C GLN A 167 7.44 15.04 6.41
N GLU A 168 8.63 15.48 6.80
CA GLU A 168 9.65 14.63 7.42
C GLU A 168 9.36 14.35 8.92
N ASN A 169 8.11 14.05 9.26
CA ASN A 169 7.64 13.66 10.59
C ASN A 169 6.46 12.68 10.47
N ASP A 170 5.95 12.15 11.58
CA ASP A 170 4.84 11.19 11.58
C ASP A 170 3.44 11.85 11.70
N ASP A 171 3.35 13.17 11.55
CA ASP A 171 2.11 13.94 11.70
C ASP A 171 1.36 14.15 10.37
N ASN A 172 1.51 13.24 9.40
CA ASN A 172 0.85 13.35 8.11
C ASN A 172 -0.56 12.77 8.13
N ASN A 173 -1.54 13.63 8.40
CA ASN A 173 -2.96 13.29 8.42
C ASN A 173 -3.71 14.05 7.33
N ILE A 174 -4.52 13.35 6.52
CA ILE A 174 -5.31 13.96 5.44
C ILE A 174 -6.79 13.58 5.52
N THR A 175 -7.68 14.55 5.32
CA THR A 175 -9.11 14.32 5.14
C THR A 175 -9.49 14.62 3.68
N ILE A 176 -10.02 13.62 2.97
CA ILE A 176 -10.42 13.73 1.58
C ILE A 176 -11.95 13.76 1.49
N GLU A 177 -12.50 14.95 1.26
CA GLU A 177 -13.94 15.20 1.12
C GLU A 177 -14.35 15.25 -0.36
N LEU A 178 -14.88 14.15 -0.88
CA LEU A 178 -15.36 14.06 -2.26
C LEU A 178 -16.78 14.61 -2.40
N LYS A 179 -17.11 15.14 -3.59
CA LYS A 179 -18.45 15.65 -3.93
C LYS A 179 -18.98 15.05 -5.23
N LYS A 180 -20.26 14.68 -5.27
CA LYS A 180 -20.92 14.12 -6.47
C LYS A 180 -21.05 15.12 -7.63
N LYS A 181 -21.01 16.42 -7.35
CA LYS A 181 -21.05 17.51 -8.35
C LYS A 181 -19.90 18.47 -8.05
#